data_AF-A0A6B2JM55-F1
#
_entry.id   AF-A0A6B2JM55-F1
#
_cell.length_a   1.000
_cell.length_b   1.000
_cell.length_c   1.000
_cell.angle_alpha   90.00
_cell.angle_beta   90.00
_cell.angle_gamma   90.00
#
_symmetry.space_group_name_H-M   'P 1'
#
loop_
_entity.id
_entity.type
_entity.pdbx_description
1 polymer ?
#
loop_
_entity_poly.entity_id
_entity_poly.type
_entity_poly.pdbx_seq_one_letter_code
_entity_poly.pdbx_strand_id
1 'polypeptide(L)'
;MAKAERDNPRLWEEVKDEITQGSKGGRKGQWSARKAQMAVQEYKRRGGTYNDSGPAQDETHLHEWTEEEWGTKSGGKSGETGERYLPKKVRMILTEDEYDRSTVKKKSGKQQFVKQPKDVAKKAARIRKDGPTKEMLLERAKDLGIEGRSDMGKKKLLGAIEDATDKNGRAKDSRAHFDAMKKDKLKKKAKKADIKGRSDMSKTQLVKALASR
;
A
#
# COMPACT_ATOMS: atom_id res chain seq x y z
N MET A 1 20.71 -1.92 9.45
CA MET A 1 19.34 -2.45 9.61
C MET A 1 19.18 -2.73 11.08
N ALA A 2 18.51 -1.85 11.82
CA ALA A 2 18.43 -1.98 13.26
C ALA A 2 17.33 -3.02 13.58
N LYS A 3 17.75 -4.15 14.16
CA LYS A 3 16.89 -5.26 14.58
C LYS A 3 17.07 -5.37 16.08
N ALA A 4 15.99 -5.64 16.82
CA ALA A 4 16.11 -5.96 18.24
C ALA A 4 17.14 -7.08 18.42
N GLU A 5 18.22 -6.76 19.11
CA GLU A 5 19.30 -7.69 19.36
C GLU A 5 18.87 -8.64 20.47
N ARG A 6 19.20 -9.92 20.31
CA ARG A 6 18.82 -10.96 21.27
C ARG A 6 20.01 -11.22 22.18
N ASP A 7 19.75 -11.32 23.47
CA ASP A 7 20.76 -11.65 24.49
C ASP A 7 21.33 -13.06 24.29
N ASN A 8 20.52 -13.99 23.79
CA ASN A 8 20.90 -15.38 23.53
C ASN A 8 20.54 -15.83 22.10
N PRO A 9 21.39 -15.54 21.11
CA PRO A 9 21.17 -15.94 19.73
C PRO A 9 21.09 -17.46 19.52
N ARG A 10 21.80 -18.27 20.33
CA ARG A 10 21.78 -19.74 20.23
C ARG A 10 20.44 -20.31 20.63
N LEU A 11 19.91 -19.87 21.78
CA LEU A 11 18.57 -20.25 22.25
C LEU A 11 17.50 -19.87 21.22
N TRP A 12 17.64 -18.71 20.57
CA TRP A 12 16.70 -18.30 19.53
C TRP A 12 16.69 -19.26 18.33
N GLU A 13 17.87 -19.67 17.83
CA GLU A 13 17.93 -20.59 16.68
C GLU A 13 17.40 -21.99 17.06
N GLU A 14 17.67 -22.49 18.27
CA GLU A 14 17.10 -23.75 18.77
C GLU A 14 15.56 -23.70 18.79
N VAL A 15 14.99 -22.67 19.43
CA VAL A 15 13.53 -22.49 19.51
C VAL A 15 12.92 -22.34 18.11
N LYS A 16 13.57 -21.59 17.23
CA LYS A 16 13.12 -21.38 15.85
C LYS A 16 13.12 -22.69 15.06
N ASP A 17 14.15 -23.51 15.20
CA ASP A 17 14.26 -24.79 14.50
C ASP A 17 13.19 -25.78 14.99
N GLU A 18 13.03 -25.93 16.31
CA GLU A 18 12.00 -26.80 16.89
C GLU A 18 10.59 -26.42 16.40
N ILE A 19 10.25 -25.13 16.46
CA ILE A 19 8.93 -24.65 16.02
C ILE A 19 8.76 -24.78 14.50
N THR A 20 9.83 -24.58 13.73
CA THR A 20 9.82 -24.80 12.28
C THR A 20 9.51 -26.26 11.97
N GLN A 21 10.11 -27.20 12.68
CA GLN A 21 9.90 -28.64 12.52
C GLN A 21 8.51 -29.12 12.98
N GLY A 22 7.82 -28.37 13.85
CA GLY A 22 6.46 -28.69 14.29
C GLY A 22 5.39 -28.45 13.22
N SER A 23 4.22 -29.09 13.39
CA SER A 23 3.01 -28.83 12.57
C SER A 23 2.09 -27.75 13.15
N LYS A 24 2.39 -27.21 14.33
CA LYS A 24 1.63 -26.11 14.94
C LYS A 24 2.00 -24.78 14.30
N GLY A 25 0.99 -23.96 14.00
CA GLY A 25 1.18 -22.63 13.41
C GLY A 25 1.54 -22.62 11.91
N GLY A 26 1.50 -23.75 11.21
CA GLY A 26 1.75 -23.82 9.77
C GLY A 26 2.17 -25.22 9.33
N ARG A 27 2.55 -25.37 8.06
CA ARG A 27 3.04 -26.65 7.55
C ARG A 27 4.35 -27.05 8.24
N LYS A 28 4.52 -28.36 8.46
CA LYS A 28 5.73 -28.95 9.03
C LYS A 28 6.95 -28.54 8.19
N GLY A 29 8.03 -28.11 8.85
CA GLY A 29 9.28 -27.70 8.20
C GLY A 29 9.23 -26.31 7.53
N GLN A 30 8.11 -25.59 7.59
CA GLN A 30 8.01 -24.24 7.03
C GLN A 30 7.91 -23.17 8.12
N TRP A 31 8.56 -22.03 7.87
CA TRP A 31 8.42 -20.84 8.69
C TRP A 31 7.16 -20.06 8.30
N SER A 32 6.41 -19.59 9.30
CA SER A 32 5.19 -18.81 9.12
C SER A 32 5.11 -17.68 10.14
N ALA A 33 4.25 -16.68 9.92
CA ALA A 33 4.03 -15.61 10.90
C ALA A 33 3.53 -16.14 12.25
N ARG A 34 2.66 -17.16 12.26
CA ARG A 34 2.16 -17.76 13.51
C ARG A 34 3.25 -18.54 14.24
N LYS A 35 4.14 -19.22 13.51
CA LYS A 35 5.33 -19.85 14.09
C LYS A 35 6.31 -18.82 14.64
N ALA A 36 6.49 -17.69 13.97
CA ALA A 36 7.29 -16.59 14.49
C ALA A 36 6.75 -16.06 15.82
N GLN A 37 5.42 -15.89 15.94
CA GLN A 37 4.79 -15.51 17.21
C GLN A 37 5.05 -16.53 18.33
N MET A 38 4.86 -17.82 18.03
CA MET A 38 5.14 -18.89 18.98
C MET A 38 6.61 -18.93 19.39
N ALA A 39 7.54 -18.71 18.46
CA ALA A 39 8.96 -18.70 18.73
C ALA A 39 9.38 -17.55 19.63
N VAL A 40 8.78 -16.37 19.48
CA VAL A 40 9.01 -15.26 20.41
C VAL A 40 8.52 -15.62 21.82
N GLN A 41 7.34 -16.23 21.94
CA GLN A 41 6.81 -16.65 23.25
C GLN A 41 7.68 -17.73 23.90
N GLU A 42 8.08 -18.74 23.13
CA GLU A 42 8.90 -19.85 23.61
C GLU A 42 10.32 -19.40 23.97
N TYR A 43 10.91 -18.53 23.16
CA TYR A 43 12.21 -17.91 23.44
C TYR A 43 12.20 -17.17 24.78
N LYS A 44 11.18 -16.34 25.02
CA LYS A 44 10.99 -15.66 26.31
C LYS A 44 10.73 -16.63 27.45
N ARG A 45 9.94 -17.69 27.22
CA ARG A 45 9.65 -18.73 28.21
C ARG A 45 10.91 -19.47 28.66
N ARG A 46 11.87 -19.67 27.74
CA ARG A 46 13.18 -20.28 28.03
C ARG A 46 14.22 -19.29 28.57
N GLY A 47 13.79 -18.09 28.95
CA GLY A 47 14.66 -17.09 29.57
C GLY A 47 15.39 -16.17 28.59
N GLY A 48 15.09 -16.24 27.29
CA GLY A 48 15.64 -15.31 26.31
C GLY A 48 15.00 -13.93 26.41
N THR A 49 15.80 -12.88 26.39
CA THR A 49 15.37 -11.49 26.34
C THR A 49 15.92 -10.76 25.10
N TYR A 50 15.71 -9.46 25.02
CA TYR A 50 16.25 -8.60 23.98
C TYR A 50 17.12 -7.55 24.66
N ASN A 51 18.26 -7.23 24.07
CA ASN A 51 19.15 -6.21 24.60
C ASN A 51 18.46 -4.84 24.49
N ASP A 52 18.50 -4.06 25.57
CA ASP A 52 18.03 -2.67 25.60
C ASP A 52 18.91 -1.74 24.74
N SER A 53 20.07 -2.22 24.29
CA SER A 53 20.97 -1.55 23.34
C SER A 53 20.45 -1.55 21.89
N GLY A 54 19.30 -2.18 21.64
CA GLY A 54 18.64 -2.17 20.34
C GLY A 54 18.04 -0.79 20.00
N PRO A 55 17.70 -0.56 18.71
CA PRO A 55 16.91 0.61 18.32
C PRO A 55 15.62 0.67 19.13
N ALA A 56 15.16 1.88 19.44
CA ALA A 56 13.86 2.06 20.06
C ALA A 56 12.76 1.45 19.16
N GLN A 57 11.63 1.04 19.74
CA GLN A 57 10.59 0.32 19.00
C GLN A 57 10.13 1.10 17.75
N ASP A 58 10.02 2.42 17.88
CA ASP A 58 9.67 3.38 16.83
C ASP A 58 10.74 3.55 15.75
N GLU A 59 11.98 3.18 16.02
CA GLU A 59 13.09 3.16 15.06
C GLU A 59 13.19 1.84 14.28
N THR A 60 12.34 0.85 14.60
CA THR A 60 12.36 -0.43 13.90
C THR A 60 11.59 -0.38 12.58
N HIS A 61 12.11 -1.04 11.55
CA HIS A 61 11.39 -1.21 10.28
C HIS A 61 10.05 -1.97 10.46
N LEU A 62 9.90 -2.76 11.53
CA LEU A 62 8.61 -3.39 11.83
C LEU A 62 7.58 -2.33 12.20
N HIS A 63 7.96 -1.35 13.02
CA HIS A 63 7.10 -0.22 13.35
C HIS A 63 6.76 0.60 12.10
N GLU A 64 7.76 0.96 11.29
CA GLU A 64 7.51 1.64 10.00
C GLU A 64 6.52 0.86 9.12
N TRP A 65 6.71 -0.47 9.01
CA TRP A 65 5.83 -1.34 8.24
C TRP A 65 4.41 -1.43 8.81
N THR A 66 4.26 -1.37 10.14
CA THR A 66 2.97 -1.39 10.83
C THR A 66 2.21 -0.07 10.68
N GLU A 67 2.92 1.06 10.72
CA GLU A 67 2.34 2.40 10.52
C GLU A 67 2.00 2.68 9.05
N GLU A 68 2.62 1.96 8.11
CA GLU A 68 2.28 2.08 6.69
C GLU A 68 0.80 1.72 6.44
N GLU A 69 0.07 2.65 5.79
CA GLU A 69 -1.30 2.38 5.37
C GLU A 69 -1.33 1.46 4.13
N TRP A 70 -1.39 0.16 4.37
CA TRP A 70 -1.48 -0.85 3.30
C TRP A 70 -2.89 -0.99 2.72
N GLY A 71 -3.00 -1.07 1.39
CA GLY A 71 -4.30 -1.15 0.74
C GLY A 71 -4.24 -1.42 -0.76
N THR A 72 -5.40 -1.34 -1.39
CA THR A 72 -5.60 -1.31 -2.85
C THR A 72 -6.10 0.08 -3.25
N LYS A 73 -6.03 0.39 -4.55
CA LYS A 73 -6.46 1.68 -5.10
C LYS A 73 -7.99 1.79 -5.13
N SER A 74 -8.71 0.69 -5.38
CA SER A 74 -10.18 0.67 -5.19
C SER A 74 -10.60 0.81 -3.73
N GLY A 75 -9.77 0.35 -2.80
CA GLY A 75 -10.14 0.16 -1.39
C GLY A 75 -10.82 -1.18 -1.11
N GLY A 76 -11.02 -2.02 -2.12
CA GLY A 76 -11.53 -3.38 -1.96
C GLY A 76 -10.43 -4.37 -1.52
N LYS A 77 -10.84 -5.55 -1.05
CA LYS A 77 -9.86 -6.57 -0.63
C LYS A 77 -9.07 -7.08 -1.84
N SER A 78 -7.76 -7.17 -1.67
CA SER A 78 -6.83 -7.60 -2.72
C SER A 78 -7.09 -9.03 -3.23
N GLY A 79 -7.64 -9.90 -2.39
CA GLY A 79 -8.04 -11.26 -2.75
C GLY A 79 -9.32 -11.32 -3.59
N GLU A 80 -10.25 -10.37 -3.41
CA GLU A 80 -11.52 -10.30 -4.15
C GLU A 80 -11.34 -9.55 -5.48
N THR A 81 -10.64 -8.42 -5.43
CA THR A 81 -10.45 -7.52 -6.58
C THR A 81 -9.33 -7.96 -7.52
N GLY A 82 -8.40 -8.79 -7.05
CA GLY A 82 -7.15 -9.11 -7.73
C GLY A 82 -6.15 -7.95 -7.80
N GLU A 83 -6.46 -6.79 -7.21
CA GLU A 83 -5.59 -5.62 -7.20
C GLU A 83 -4.32 -5.83 -6.38
N ARG A 84 -3.26 -5.08 -6.71
CA ARG A 84 -2.00 -5.15 -5.95
C ARG A 84 -2.17 -4.51 -4.58
N TYR A 85 -1.80 -5.24 -3.53
CA TYR A 85 -1.74 -4.71 -2.16
C TYR A 85 -0.41 -3.99 -1.97
N LEU A 86 -0.45 -2.68 -1.74
CA LEU A 86 0.72 -1.80 -1.71
C LEU A 86 0.58 -0.73 -0.61
N PRO A 87 1.70 -0.20 -0.07
CA PRO A 87 1.66 0.94 0.83
C PRO A 87 1.02 2.15 0.16
N LYS A 88 0.31 2.97 0.93
CA LYS A 88 -0.36 4.18 0.46
C LYS A 88 0.55 5.09 -0.35
N LYS A 89 1.75 5.39 0.18
CA LYS A 89 2.73 6.24 -0.50
C LYS A 89 3.08 5.71 -1.89
N VAL A 90 3.24 4.39 -2.04
CA VAL A 90 3.48 3.77 -3.36
C VAL A 90 2.26 3.94 -4.26
N ARG A 91 1.06 3.64 -3.77
CA ARG A 91 -0.19 3.78 -4.56
C ARG A 91 -0.46 5.21 -5.03
N MET A 92 -0.06 6.20 -4.23
CA MET A 92 -0.22 7.62 -4.57
C MET A 92 0.75 8.07 -5.66
N ILE A 93 1.98 7.54 -5.67
CA ILE A 93 3.04 7.96 -6.60
C ILE A 93 3.08 7.15 -7.89
N LEU A 94 2.64 5.89 -7.87
CA LEU A 94 2.50 5.15 -9.12
C LEU A 94 1.47 5.84 -10.04
N THR A 95 1.79 5.91 -11.33
CA THR A 95 0.82 6.35 -12.33
C THR A 95 -0.33 5.34 -12.44
N GLU A 96 -1.43 5.74 -13.08
CA GLU A 96 -2.55 4.83 -13.32
C GLU A 96 -2.09 3.60 -14.13
N ASP A 97 -1.36 3.81 -15.23
CA ASP A 97 -0.82 2.75 -16.07
C ASP A 97 0.09 1.78 -15.29
N GLU A 98 1.00 2.30 -14.46
CA GLU A 98 1.90 1.45 -13.68
C GLU A 98 1.14 0.56 -12.66
N TYR A 99 0.14 1.14 -11.99
CA TYR A 99 -0.70 0.39 -11.06
C TYR A 99 -1.55 -0.66 -11.80
N ASP A 100 -2.07 -0.32 -12.98
CA ASP A 100 -2.89 -1.20 -13.79
C ASP A 100 -2.08 -2.34 -14.39
N ARG A 101 -0.93 -2.09 -15.01
CA ARG A 101 -0.01 -3.13 -15.49
C ARG A 101 0.40 -4.07 -14.35
N SER A 102 0.62 -3.52 -13.16
CA SER A 102 0.88 -4.30 -11.96
C SER A 102 -0.33 -5.17 -11.57
N THR A 103 -1.54 -4.62 -11.55
CA THR A 103 -2.75 -5.36 -11.21
C THR A 103 -3.08 -6.45 -12.23
N VAL A 104 -3.02 -6.14 -13.53
CA VAL A 104 -3.20 -7.10 -14.63
C VAL A 104 -2.21 -8.25 -14.48
N LYS A 105 -0.93 -7.95 -14.27
CA LYS A 105 0.08 -8.99 -14.07
C LYS A 105 -0.26 -9.91 -12.90
N LYS A 106 -0.76 -9.36 -11.79
CA LYS A 106 -1.19 -10.16 -10.63
C LYS A 106 -2.38 -11.06 -10.99
N LYS A 107 -3.41 -10.51 -11.63
CA LYS A 107 -4.62 -11.25 -12.03
C LYS A 107 -4.33 -12.42 -12.99
N SER A 108 -3.36 -12.25 -13.89
CA SER A 108 -2.97 -13.30 -14.84
C SER A 108 -2.10 -14.40 -14.23
N GLY A 109 -1.58 -14.22 -13.01
CA GLY A 109 -0.71 -15.20 -12.37
C GLY A 109 -1.50 -16.25 -11.59
N LYS A 110 -1.10 -17.53 -11.72
CA LYS A 110 -1.71 -18.67 -11.01
C LYS A 110 -0.93 -19.10 -9.74
N GLN A 111 0.16 -18.40 -9.43
CA GLN A 111 1.05 -18.72 -8.32
C GLN A 111 0.64 -17.98 -7.05
N GLN A 112 1.00 -18.54 -5.89
CA GLN A 112 0.83 -17.88 -4.58
C GLN A 112 1.50 -16.50 -4.55
N PHE A 113 2.62 -16.33 -5.26
CA PHE A 113 3.33 -15.06 -5.41
C PHE A 113 3.56 -14.73 -6.88
N VAL A 114 3.03 -13.59 -7.32
CA VAL A 114 3.17 -13.14 -8.71
C VAL A 114 4.08 -11.91 -8.76
N LYS A 115 5.23 -12.06 -9.43
CA LYS A 115 6.20 -10.95 -9.59
C LYS A 115 5.55 -9.75 -10.28
N GLN A 116 5.76 -8.57 -9.72
CA GLN A 116 5.39 -7.30 -10.33
C GLN A 116 6.28 -7.02 -11.56
N PRO A 117 5.79 -6.29 -12.58
CA PRO A 117 6.65 -5.81 -13.66
C PRO A 117 7.91 -5.14 -13.11
N LYS A 118 9.08 -5.41 -13.73
CA LYS A 118 10.40 -5.11 -13.15
C LYS A 118 10.58 -3.61 -12.88
N ASP A 119 10.12 -2.78 -13.80
CA ASP A 119 10.10 -1.32 -13.70
C ASP A 119 9.28 -0.85 -12.49
N VAL A 120 8.03 -1.31 -12.38
CA VAL A 120 7.13 -0.90 -11.29
C VAL A 120 7.62 -1.45 -9.94
N ALA A 121 8.17 -2.66 -9.91
CA ALA A 121 8.77 -3.25 -8.71
C ALA A 121 9.97 -2.42 -8.21
N LYS A 122 10.85 -2.00 -9.13
CA LYS A 122 12.01 -1.16 -8.81
C LYS A 122 11.58 0.22 -8.30
N LYS A 123 10.58 0.84 -8.93
CA LYS A 123 10.00 2.12 -8.50
C LYS A 123 9.38 2.01 -7.10
N ALA A 124 8.54 1.00 -6.87
CA ALA A 124 7.92 0.75 -5.57
C ALA A 124 8.94 0.43 -4.46
N ALA A 125 10.01 -0.31 -4.78
CA ALA A 125 11.09 -0.57 -3.83
C ALA A 125 11.83 0.72 -3.45
N ARG A 126 12.14 1.58 -4.43
CA ARG A 126 12.79 2.86 -4.18
C ARG A 126 11.92 3.79 -3.34
N ILE A 127 10.62 3.90 -3.64
CA ILE A 127 9.70 4.75 -2.88
C ILE A 127 9.66 4.35 -1.40
N ARG A 128 9.67 3.05 -1.10
CA ARG A 128 9.68 2.54 0.28
C ARG A 128 11.00 2.80 0.99
N LYS A 129 12.13 2.60 0.29
CA LYS A 129 13.46 2.69 0.90
C LYS A 129 13.95 4.14 1.07
N ASP A 130 13.87 4.93 -0.01
CA ASP A 130 14.52 6.24 -0.11
C ASP A 130 13.51 7.38 -0.36
N GLY A 131 12.22 7.05 -0.44
CA GLY A 131 11.18 7.98 -0.88
C GLY A 131 11.14 8.18 -2.40
N PRO A 132 10.10 8.89 -2.90
CA PRO A 132 9.98 9.18 -4.33
C PRO A 132 11.07 10.15 -4.78
N THR A 133 11.52 10.04 -6.04
CA THR A 133 12.41 11.04 -6.65
C THR A 133 11.60 12.20 -7.24
N LYS A 134 12.25 13.32 -7.60
CA LYS A 134 11.54 14.43 -8.26
C LYS A 134 10.92 13.96 -9.58
N GLU A 135 11.62 13.10 -10.32
CA GLU A 135 11.18 12.56 -11.61
C GLU A 135 9.92 11.70 -11.44
N MET A 136 9.87 10.83 -10.42
CA MET A 136 8.68 10.03 -10.12
C MET A 136 7.48 10.90 -9.77
N LEU A 137 7.70 11.99 -9.02
CA LEU A 137 6.66 12.95 -8.68
C LEU A 137 6.21 13.73 -9.92
N LEU A 138 7.13 14.15 -10.80
CA LEU A 138 6.80 14.84 -12.05
C LEU A 138 5.97 13.94 -12.97
N GLU A 139 6.33 12.67 -13.10
CA GLU A 139 5.60 11.68 -13.88
C GLU A 139 4.17 11.52 -13.34
N ARG A 140 4.02 11.37 -12.03
CA ARG A 140 2.70 11.28 -11.40
C ARG A 140 1.90 12.58 -11.51
N ALA A 141 2.54 13.73 -11.32
CA ALA A 141 1.90 15.03 -11.47
C ALA A 141 1.43 15.26 -12.92
N LYS A 142 2.20 14.78 -13.90
CA LYS A 142 1.81 14.79 -15.32
C LYS A 142 0.59 13.90 -15.56
N ASP A 143 0.60 12.68 -15.03
CA ASP A 143 -0.53 11.73 -15.10
C ASP A 143 -1.81 12.30 -14.47
N LEU A 144 -1.67 13.12 -13.42
CA LEU A 144 -2.77 13.82 -12.76
C LEU A 144 -3.16 15.16 -13.41
N GLY A 145 -2.48 15.58 -14.49
CA GLY A 145 -2.77 16.85 -15.16
C GLY A 145 -2.44 18.09 -14.34
N ILE A 146 -1.53 18.01 -13.37
CA ILE A 146 -1.16 19.14 -12.51
C ILE A 146 -0.38 20.19 -13.33
N GLU A 147 -0.92 21.40 -13.41
CA GLU A 147 -0.30 22.54 -14.08
C GLU A 147 0.85 23.15 -13.25
N GLY A 148 1.80 23.81 -13.92
CA GLY A 148 2.98 24.38 -13.26
C GLY A 148 3.91 23.37 -12.58
N ARG A 149 3.67 22.06 -12.75
CA ARG A 149 4.43 20.96 -12.11
C ARG A 149 5.94 21.04 -12.37
N SER A 150 6.36 21.52 -13.54
CA SER A 150 7.78 21.58 -13.93
C SER A 150 8.60 22.50 -13.02
N ASP A 151 7.99 23.58 -12.54
CA ASP A 151 8.62 24.57 -11.67
C ASP A 151 8.55 24.17 -10.19
N MET A 152 7.76 23.14 -9.86
CA MET A 152 7.58 22.68 -8.49
C MET A 152 8.80 21.89 -8.00
N GLY A 153 9.27 22.24 -6.80
CA GLY A 153 10.19 21.41 -6.04
C GLY A 153 9.53 20.13 -5.52
N LYS A 154 10.34 19.17 -5.06
CA LYS A 154 9.90 17.85 -4.58
C LYS A 154 8.75 17.92 -3.56
N LYS A 155 8.85 18.80 -2.57
CA LYS A 155 7.82 18.97 -1.52
C LYS A 155 6.51 19.52 -2.09
N LYS A 156 6.58 20.51 -2.97
CA LYS A 156 5.41 21.13 -3.62
C LYS A 156 4.71 20.15 -4.56
N LEU A 157 5.48 19.36 -5.31
CA LEU A 157 4.91 18.27 -6.14
C LEU A 157 4.18 17.24 -5.29
N LEU A 158 4.77 16.81 -4.17
CA LEU A 158 4.14 15.83 -3.29
C LEU A 158 2.81 16.36 -2.74
N GLY A 159 2.79 17.61 -2.24
CA GLY A 159 1.57 18.25 -1.77
C GLY A 159 0.51 18.37 -2.87
N ALA A 160 0.90 18.78 -4.08
CA ALA A 160 -0.04 18.87 -5.21
C ALA A 160 -0.62 17.49 -5.61
N ILE A 161 0.17 16.42 -5.53
CA ILE A 161 -0.30 15.04 -5.76
C ILE A 161 -1.25 14.60 -4.65
N GLU A 162 -0.95 14.90 -3.39
CA GLU A 162 -1.82 14.64 -2.24
C GLU A 162 -3.17 15.39 -2.38
N ASP A 163 -3.13 16.63 -2.84
CA ASP A 163 -4.34 17.43 -3.10
C ASP A 163 -5.14 16.94 -4.30
N ALA A 164 -4.48 16.40 -5.33
CA ALA A 164 -5.14 15.85 -6.51
C ALA A 164 -5.66 14.42 -6.31
N THR A 165 -5.26 13.72 -5.25
CA THR A 165 -5.61 12.31 -5.02
C THR A 165 -6.44 12.06 -3.76
N ASP A 166 -7.26 11.02 -3.78
CA ASP A 166 -7.92 10.55 -2.57
C ASP A 166 -6.99 9.70 -1.69
N LYS A 167 -7.48 9.28 -0.52
CA LYS A 167 -6.70 8.46 0.43
C LYS A 167 -6.13 7.16 -0.15
N ASN A 168 -6.65 6.70 -1.29
CA ASN A 168 -6.19 5.50 -1.96
C ASN A 168 -5.26 5.77 -3.14
N GLY A 169 -4.96 7.03 -3.43
CA GLY A 169 -4.14 7.45 -4.56
C GLY A 169 -4.89 7.54 -5.88
N ARG A 170 -6.23 7.58 -5.90
CA ARG A 170 -7.00 7.84 -7.14
C ARG A 170 -7.11 9.34 -7.38
N ALA A 171 -7.07 9.80 -8.62
CA ALA A 171 -7.39 11.19 -8.91
C ALA A 171 -8.82 11.52 -8.40
N LYS A 172 -9.00 12.63 -7.69
CA LYS A 172 -10.29 13.02 -7.07
C LYS A 172 -11.43 13.25 -8.07
N ASP A 173 -11.10 13.39 -9.35
CA ASP A 173 -12.06 13.57 -10.45
C ASP A 173 -12.11 12.37 -11.40
N SER A 174 -11.37 11.30 -11.09
CA SER A 174 -11.44 10.06 -11.88
C SER A 174 -12.79 9.35 -11.69
N ARG A 175 -13.23 8.67 -12.76
CA ARG A 175 -14.37 7.75 -12.70
C ARG A 175 -14.23 6.72 -11.55
N ALA A 176 -13.04 6.15 -11.37
CA ALA A 176 -12.76 5.18 -10.32
C ALA A 176 -12.95 5.74 -8.90
N HIS A 177 -12.63 7.03 -8.70
CA HIS A 177 -12.93 7.71 -7.44
C HIS A 177 -14.45 7.83 -7.24
N PHE A 178 -15.19 8.24 -8.26
CA PHE A 178 -16.65 8.37 -8.20
C PHE A 178 -17.36 7.04 -7.97
N ASP A 179 -16.90 5.96 -8.61
CA ASP A 179 -17.46 4.61 -8.42
C ASP A 179 -17.36 4.14 -6.96
N ALA A 180 -16.31 4.53 -6.25
CA ALA A 180 -16.15 4.21 -4.83
C ALA A 180 -16.95 5.09 -3.87
N MET A 181 -17.52 6.21 -4.34
CA MET A 181 -18.30 7.11 -3.49
C MET A 181 -19.72 6.59 -3.24
N LYS A 182 -20.31 6.98 -2.10
CA LYS A 182 -21.74 6.78 -1.82
C LYS A 182 -22.58 7.70 -2.70
N LYS A 183 -23.78 7.25 -3.10
CA LYS A 183 -24.71 8.01 -3.96
C LYS A 183 -24.97 9.43 -3.43
N ASP A 184 -25.12 9.60 -2.13
CA ASP A 184 -25.39 10.93 -1.54
C ASP A 184 -24.22 11.89 -1.67
N LYS A 185 -22.99 11.39 -1.56
CA LYS A 185 -21.78 12.20 -1.78
C LYS A 185 -21.65 12.58 -3.26
N LEU A 186 -21.99 11.67 -4.17
CA LEU A 186 -22.06 11.96 -5.61
C LEU A 186 -23.13 13.01 -5.92
N LYS A 187 -24.33 12.92 -5.32
CA LYS A 187 -25.37 13.96 -5.44
C LYS A 187 -24.88 15.33 -4.97
N LYS A 188 -24.17 15.40 -3.84
CA LYS A 188 -23.56 16.64 -3.33
C LYS A 188 -22.51 17.21 -4.30
N LYS A 189 -21.66 16.36 -4.88
CA LYS A 189 -20.66 16.79 -5.87
C LYS A 189 -21.32 17.24 -7.17
N ALA A 190 -22.31 16.49 -7.66
CA ALA A 190 -23.12 16.84 -8.83
C ALA A 190 -23.88 18.15 -8.63
N LYS A 191 -24.32 18.47 -7.40
CA LYS A 191 -24.90 19.78 -7.06
C LYS A 191 -23.87 20.90 -7.22
N LYS A 192 -22.66 20.72 -6.69
CA LYS A 192 -21.57 21.71 -6.81
C LYS A 192 -21.14 21.92 -8.26
N ALA A 193 -21.22 20.87 -9.08
CA ALA A 193 -20.92 20.90 -10.50
C ALA A 193 -22.12 21.32 -11.38
N ASP A 194 -23.20 21.82 -10.77
CA ASP A 194 -24.43 22.26 -11.44
C ASP A 194 -25.03 21.24 -12.45
N ILE A 195 -24.98 19.96 -12.10
CA ILE A 195 -25.59 18.89 -12.92
C ILE A 195 -27.11 18.92 -12.71
N LYS A 196 -27.85 19.25 -13.77
CA LYS A 196 -29.31 19.22 -13.83
C LYS A 196 -29.83 17.79 -13.71
N GLY A 197 -30.99 17.60 -13.08
CA GLY A 197 -31.61 16.27 -12.89
C GLY A 197 -30.88 15.31 -11.93
N ARG A 198 -29.81 15.76 -11.25
CA ARG A 198 -28.99 14.93 -10.33
C ARG A 198 -29.78 14.22 -9.22
N SER A 199 -30.95 14.75 -8.83
CA SER A 199 -31.76 14.20 -7.74
C SER A 199 -32.33 12.83 -8.12
N ASP A 200 -32.68 12.66 -9.40
CA ASP A 200 -33.35 11.48 -9.95
C ASP A 200 -32.34 10.49 -10.54
N MET A 201 -31.10 10.93 -10.78
CA MET A 201 -30.03 10.08 -11.29
C MET A 201 -29.71 8.91 -10.34
N SER A 202 -29.54 7.71 -10.93
CA SER A 202 -28.89 6.57 -10.31
C SER A 202 -27.42 6.86 -9.98
N LYS A 203 -26.80 6.02 -9.15
CA LYS A 203 -25.36 6.15 -8.84
C LYS A 203 -24.52 6.13 -10.12
N THR A 204 -24.80 5.20 -11.03
CA THR A 204 -24.08 5.05 -12.30
C THR A 204 -24.24 6.28 -13.20
N GLN A 205 -25.45 6.85 -13.26
CA GLN A 205 -25.68 8.10 -14.01
C GLN A 205 -24.92 9.28 -13.40
N LEU A 206 -24.90 9.41 -12.07
CA LEU A 206 -24.12 10.45 -11.39
C LEU A 206 -22.62 10.30 -11.65
N VAL A 207 -22.08 9.08 -11.59
CA VAL A 207 -20.67 8.81 -11.91
C VAL A 207 -20.37 9.20 -13.34
N LYS A 208 -21.19 8.76 -14.31
CA LYS A 208 -21.01 9.09 -15.73
C LYS A 208 -21.03 10.61 -15.94
N ALA A 209 -22.01 11.31 -15.38
CA ALA A 209 -22.15 12.76 -15.53
C ALA A 209 -20.97 13.54 -14.90
N LEU A 210 -20.45 13.08 -13.76
CA LEU A 210 -19.30 13.70 -13.11
C LEU A 210 -17.98 13.42 -13.83
N ALA A 211 -17.83 12.23 -14.43
CA ALA A 211 -16.60 11.82 -15.13
C ALA A 211 -16.50 12.34 -16.57
N SER A 212 -17.57 12.91 -17.12
CA SER A 212 -17.63 13.46 -18.49
C SER A 212 -17.43 14.99 -18.55
N ARG A 213 -16.94 15.59 -17.46
CA ARG A 213 -16.51 16.99 -17.41
C ARG A 213 -15.00 17.07 -17.61
#